data_AF-A0A0G1RAY6-F1
#
_entry.id   AF-A0A0G1RAY6-F1
#
_cell.length_a   1.000
_cell.length_b   1.000
_cell.length_c   1.000
_cell.angle_alpha   90.00
_cell.angle_beta   90.00
_cell.angle_gamma   90.00
#
_symmetry.space_group_name_H-M   'P 1'
#
loop_
_entity.id
_entity.type
_entity.pdbx_description
1 polymer ?
#
loop_
_entity_poly.entity_id
_entity_poly.type
_entity_poly.pdbx_seq_one_letter_code
_entity_poly.pdbx_strand_id
1 'polypeptide(L)'
;MEEKASNGVKIEASWKEALKDEFGQDYFKELREFVKGEYQHAIVYPPPKNIFRAFELCPFDKVEVVILGQDPYHGPRQANGLCFAVSEGVPLPPSLQNIFKEIESDLGQKLAHRSGDLERWAKQGVL
;
A
#
# COMPACT_ATOMS: atom_id res chain seq x y z
N MET A 1 17.05 17.08 -18.63
CA MET A 1 16.87 17.66 -17.28
C MET A 1 15.87 16.84 -16.44
N GLU A 2 15.61 15.57 -16.75
CA GLU A 2 14.55 14.76 -16.11
C GLU A 2 14.94 14.03 -14.82
N GLU A 3 16.21 14.04 -14.42
CA GLU A 3 16.71 13.13 -13.38
C GLU A 3 16.36 13.52 -11.93
N LYS A 4 15.65 14.63 -11.69
CA LYS A 4 15.38 15.15 -10.33
C LYS A 4 14.00 14.84 -9.75
N ALA A 5 13.02 14.42 -10.55
CA ALA A 5 11.64 14.26 -10.07
C ALA A 5 11.47 13.06 -9.11
N SER A 6 12.19 11.96 -9.35
CA SER A 6 12.00 10.69 -8.63
C SER A 6 12.82 10.52 -7.35
N ASN A 7 13.71 11.46 -7.03
CA ASN A 7 14.80 11.25 -6.06
C ASN A 7 14.38 10.99 -4.58
N GLY A 8 13.08 10.94 -4.28
CA GLY A 8 12.56 10.60 -2.95
C GLY A 8 11.44 9.56 -2.91
N VAL A 9 10.98 9.01 -4.04
CA VAL A 9 9.95 7.96 -4.07
C VAL A 9 10.63 6.60 -4.18
N LYS A 10 10.52 5.80 -3.11
CA LYS A 10 11.07 4.45 -3.05
C LYS A 10 9.97 3.47 -3.47
N ILE A 11 10.10 2.95 -4.69
CA ILE A 11 9.26 1.91 -5.29
C ILE A 11 10.12 0.99 -6.15
N GLU A 12 9.58 -0.16 -6.54
CA GLU A 12 10.24 -1.12 -7.43
C GLU A 12 10.57 -0.48 -8.80
N ALA A 13 11.65 -0.91 -9.44
CA ALA A 13 12.19 -0.25 -10.63
C ALA A 13 11.22 -0.26 -11.83
N SER A 14 10.46 -1.34 -12.01
CA SER A 14 9.44 -1.41 -13.07
C SER A 14 8.33 -0.40 -12.87
N TRP A 15 7.94 -0.12 -11.62
CA TRP A 15 6.99 0.95 -11.29
C TRP A 15 7.59 2.34 -11.50
N LYS A 16 8.88 2.53 -11.21
CA LYS A 16 9.54 3.81 -11.53
C LYS A 16 9.49 4.10 -13.02
N GLU A 17 9.71 3.09 -13.85
CA GLU A 17 9.64 3.26 -15.31
C GLU A 17 8.19 3.52 -15.75
N ALA A 18 7.23 2.75 -15.25
CA ALA A 18 5.81 2.90 -15.61
C ALA A 18 5.21 4.25 -15.19
N LEU A 19 5.68 4.83 -14.07
CA LEU A 19 5.15 6.08 -13.49
C LEU A 19 6.07 7.28 -13.67
N LYS A 20 7.16 7.17 -14.45
CA LYS A 20 8.18 8.22 -14.58
C LYS A 20 7.59 9.56 -15.02
N ASP A 21 6.63 9.53 -15.93
CA ASP A 21 6.02 10.72 -16.50
C ASP A 21 5.12 11.42 -15.47
N GLU A 22 4.44 10.66 -14.61
CA GLU A 22 3.58 11.19 -13.54
C GLU A 22 4.38 11.96 -12.49
N PHE A 23 5.58 11.48 -12.13
CA PHE A 23 6.43 12.17 -11.16
C PHE A 23 6.91 13.54 -11.65
N GLY A 24 6.95 13.74 -12.97
CA GLY A 24 7.33 15.01 -13.60
C GLY A 24 6.21 16.04 -13.65
N GLN A 25 4.95 15.63 -13.46
CA GLN A 25 3.79 16.50 -13.58
C GLN A 25 3.70 17.48 -12.41
N ASP A 26 3.21 18.69 -12.69
CA ASP A 26 3.12 19.75 -11.69
C ASP A 26 2.15 19.40 -10.57
N TYR A 27 1.02 18.74 -10.89
CA TYR A 27 0.07 18.26 -9.89
C TYR A 27 0.73 17.30 -8.88
N PHE A 28 1.66 16.45 -9.33
CA PHE A 28 2.32 15.48 -8.46
C PHE A 28 3.34 16.16 -7.55
N LYS A 29 4.06 17.17 -8.06
CA LYS A 29 4.99 17.98 -7.26
C LYS A 29 4.23 18.75 -6.17
N GLU A 30 3.11 19.37 -6.52
CA GLU A 30 2.24 20.09 -5.59
C GLU A 30 1.68 19.13 -4.53
N LEU A 31 1.17 17.97 -4.94
CA LEU A 31 0.68 16.94 -4.03
C LEU A 31 1.76 16.46 -3.07
N ARG A 32 2.98 16.22 -3.56
CA ARG A 32 4.10 15.77 -2.74
C ARG A 32 4.48 16.79 -1.67
N GLU A 33 4.56 18.08 -2.02
CA GLU A 33 4.88 19.12 -1.03
C GLU A 33 3.72 19.33 -0.05
N PHE A 34 2.46 19.26 -0.50
CA PHE A 34 1.29 19.28 0.38
C PHE A 34 1.35 18.14 1.41
N VAL A 35 1.45 16.89 0.96
CA VAL A 35 1.49 15.71 1.84
C VAL A 35 2.67 15.78 2.81
N LYS A 36 3.86 16.16 2.33
CA LYS A 36 5.04 16.36 3.18
C LYS A 36 4.81 17.44 4.24
N GLY A 37 4.12 18.52 3.90
CA GLY A 37 3.68 19.53 4.84
C GLY A 37 2.75 18.97 5.90
N GLU A 38 1.74 18.17 5.51
CA GLU A 38 0.81 17.54 6.47
C GLU A 38 1.54 16.65 7.49
N TYR A 39 2.52 15.85 7.06
CA TYR A 39 3.33 15.02 7.97
C TYR A 39 4.15 15.82 8.99
N GLN A 40 4.41 17.12 8.76
CA GLN A 40 5.13 17.98 9.70
C GLN A 40 4.21 18.61 10.75
N HIS A 41 2.90 18.72 10.47
CA HIS A 41 1.96 19.48 11.28
C HIS A 41 0.86 18.62 11.93
N ALA A 42 0.63 17.42 11.41
CA ALA A 42 -0.43 16.52 11.87
C ALA A 42 0.05 15.06 11.96
N ILE A 43 -0.74 14.25 12.66
CA ILE A 43 -0.58 12.79 12.65
C ILE A 43 -1.21 12.27 11.36
N VAL A 44 -0.36 11.91 10.41
CA VAL A 44 -0.75 11.34 9.12
C VAL A 44 -0.33 9.87 9.07
N TYR A 45 -1.19 9.02 8.49
CA TYR A 45 -0.95 7.59 8.29
C TYR A 45 -0.99 7.22 6.80
N PRO A 46 -0.23 6.20 6.37
CA PRO A 46 0.73 5.40 7.13
C PRO A 46 2.02 6.19 7.43
N PRO A 47 3.03 5.64 8.15
CA PRO A 47 4.35 6.26 8.22
C PRO A 47 4.91 6.54 6.81
N PRO A 48 5.66 7.63 6.58
CA PRO A 48 6.09 8.04 5.23
C PRO A 48 6.78 6.95 4.41
N LYS A 49 7.61 6.12 5.06
CA LYS A 49 8.31 4.99 4.43
C LYS A 49 7.40 3.89 3.89
N ASN A 50 6.13 3.87 4.30
CA ASN A 50 5.16 2.85 3.94
C ASN A 50 4.12 3.34 2.92
N ILE A 51 4.12 4.63 2.54
CA ILE A 51 3.13 5.19 1.59
C ILE A 51 3.06 4.37 0.30
N PHE A 52 4.22 3.96 -0.21
CA PHE A 52 4.33 3.21 -1.46
C PHE A 52 4.67 1.72 -1.27
N ARG A 53 4.44 1.15 -0.07
CA ARG A 53 4.83 -0.24 0.23
C ARG A 53 4.25 -1.26 -0.75
N ALA A 54 3.01 -1.08 -1.21
CA ALA A 54 2.40 -1.94 -2.24
C ALA A 54 3.26 -2.02 -3.52
N PHE A 55 3.72 -0.86 -4.02
CA PHE A 55 4.59 -0.74 -5.20
C PHE A 55 6.04 -1.19 -4.95
N GLU A 56 6.48 -1.30 -3.70
CA GLU A 56 7.77 -1.92 -3.35
C GLU A 56 7.69 -3.45 -3.34
N LEU A 57 6.55 -4.02 -2.95
CA LEU A 57 6.38 -5.46 -2.74
C LEU A 57 5.94 -6.21 -3.99
N CYS A 58 5.22 -5.56 -4.89
CA CYS A 58 4.66 -6.15 -6.10
C CYS A 58 5.22 -5.43 -7.34
N PRO A 59 6.21 -5.99 -8.06
CA PRO A 59 6.70 -5.42 -9.31
C PRO A 59 5.58 -5.28 -10.36
N PHE A 60 5.65 -4.26 -11.21
CA PHE A 60 4.63 -3.94 -12.22
C PHE A 60 4.31 -5.13 -13.14
N ASP A 61 5.35 -5.83 -13.60
CA ASP A 61 5.22 -6.98 -14.50
C ASP A 61 4.76 -8.27 -13.79
N LYS A 62 4.65 -8.24 -12.46
CA LYS A 62 4.17 -9.35 -11.63
C LYS A 62 2.77 -9.13 -11.09
N VAL A 63 2.13 -8.01 -11.40
CA VAL A 63 0.74 -7.77 -11.00
C VAL A 63 -0.18 -8.75 -11.72
N GLU A 64 -0.90 -9.55 -10.96
CA GLU A 64 -1.92 -10.50 -11.43
C GLU A 64 -3.32 -10.08 -11.01
N VAL A 65 -3.46 -9.49 -9.82
CA VAL A 65 -4.72 -9.05 -9.23
C VAL A 65 -4.54 -7.66 -8.63
N VAL A 66 -5.54 -6.79 -8.77
CA VAL A 66 -5.57 -5.47 -8.12
C VAL A 66 -6.75 -5.41 -7.17
N ILE A 67 -6.48 -5.15 -5.89
CA ILE A 67 -7.49 -4.94 -4.85
C ILE A 67 -7.44 -3.48 -4.41
N LEU A 68 -8.47 -2.72 -4.80
CA LEU A 68 -8.57 -1.31 -4.46
C LEU A 68 -9.32 -1.11 -3.13
N GLY A 69 -8.64 -0.50 -2.17
CA GLY A 69 -9.26 0.09 -0.98
C GLY A 69 -9.67 1.55 -1.23
N GLN A 70 -10.25 2.18 -0.20
CA GLN A 70 -10.64 3.59 -0.25
C GLN A 70 -9.49 4.49 0.20
N ASP A 71 -9.18 4.45 1.49
CA ASP A 71 -8.12 5.22 2.15
C ASP A 71 -7.47 4.39 3.27
N PRO A 72 -6.26 4.74 3.74
CA PRO A 72 -5.59 4.00 4.80
C PRO A 72 -6.37 4.05 6.13
N TYR A 73 -6.24 3.01 6.95
CA TYR A 73 -6.74 3.06 8.32
C TYR A 73 -6.14 4.25 9.10
N HIS A 74 -7.00 5.01 9.77
CA HIS A 74 -6.66 6.24 10.50
C HIS A 74 -6.25 6.01 11.96
N GLY A 75 -6.23 4.75 12.44
CA GLY A 75 -5.81 4.41 13.80
C GLY A 75 -4.30 4.21 13.93
N PRO A 76 -3.73 4.48 15.11
CA PRO A 76 -2.30 4.34 15.34
C PRO A 76 -1.80 2.92 15.06
N ARG A 77 -0.75 2.83 14.23
CA ARG A 77 -0.08 1.58 13.82
C ARG A 77 -0.93 0.62 12.97
N GLN A 78 -2.13 1.02 12.54
CA GLN A 78 -2.98 0.18 11.69
C GLN A 78 -2.44 0.15 10.26
N ALA A 79 -2.50 1.28 9.54
CA ALA A 79 -2.08 1.34 8.15
C ALA A 79 -0.58 1.05 7.99
N ASN A 80 -0.26 0.06 7.17
CA ASN A 80 1.11 -0.36 6.90
C ASN A 80 1.52 -0.20 5.42
N GLY A 81 0.66 0.41 4.58
CA GLY A 81 0.92 0.62 3.15
C GLY A 81 0.32 -0.41 2.20
N LEU A 82 -0.44 -1.37 2.71
CA LEU A 82 -1.27 -2.31 1.94
C LEU A 82 -2.75 -2.09 2.29
N CYS A 83 -3.63 -2.16 1.30
CA CYS A 83 -5.07 -2.01 1.53
C CYS A 83 -5.60 -3.18 2.39
N PHE A 84 -6.58 -2.89 3.27
CA PHE A 84 -7.16 -3.83 4.24
C PHE A 84 -6.19 -4.45 5.27
N ALA A 85 -4.88 -4.37 5.08
CA ALA A 85 -3.87 -4.94 5.95
C ALA A 85 -3.61 -4.08 7.19
N VAL A 86 -3.13 -4.74 8.24
CA VAL A 86 -2.56 -4.11 9.44
C VAL A 86 -1.21 -4.73 9.76
N SER A 87 -0.40 -4.05 10.57
CA SER A 87 0.89 -4.62 11.03
C SER A 87 0.66 -5.82 11.94
N GLU A 88 1.65 -6.73 12.00
CA GLU A 88 1.63 -7.86 12.93
C GLU A 88 1.37 -7.42 14.39
N GLY A 89 0.56 -8.19 15.10
CA GLY A 89 0.14 -7.90 16.48
C GLY A 89 -0.97 -6.85 16.62
N VAL A 90 -1.43 -6.22 15.53
CA VAL A 90 -2.61 -5.34 15.54
C VAL A 90 -3.88 -6.19 15.39
N PRO A 91 -4.95 -5.96 16.20
CA PRO A 91 -6.22 -6.65 16.03
C PRO A 91 -6.77 -6.51 14.62
N LEU A 92 -7.28 -7.61 14.05
CA LEU A 92 -7.82 -7.62 12.70
C LEU A 92 -9.01 -6.66 12.59
N PRO A 93 -8.99 -5.69 11.65
CA PRO A 93 -10.13 -4.82 11.41
C PRO A 93 -11.38 -5.62 10.96
N PRO A 94 -12.60 -5.11 11.21
CA PRO A 94 -13.83 -5.79 10.81
C PRO A 94 -13.88 -6.15 9.31
N SER A 95 -13.40 -5.26 8.44
CA SER A 95 -13.35 -5.52 7.00
C SER A 95 -12.46 -6.71 6.66
N LEU A 96 -11.26 -6.80 7.25
CA LEU A 96 -10.36 -7.92 7.01
C LEU A 96 -10.90 -9.24 7.60
N GLN A 97 -11.58 -9.18 8.74
CA GLN A 97 -12.28 -10.35 9.28
C GLN A 97 -13.36 -10.86 8.32
N ASN A 98 -14.10 -9.95 7.69
CA ASN A 98 -15.12 -10.33 6.71
C ASN A 98 -14.50 -10.88 5.43
N ILE A 99 -13.39 -10.32 4.95
CA ILE A 99 -12.61 -10.89 3.82
C ILE A 99 -12.21 -12.33 4.14
N PHE A 100 -11.69 -12.60 5.34
CA PHE A 100 -11.33 -13.98 5.71
C PHE A 100 -12.53 -14.92 5.80
N LYS A 101 -13.67 -14.46 6.33
CA LYS A 101 -14.90 -15.28 6.34
C LYS A 101 -15.37 -15.60 4.93
N GLU A 102 -15.33 -14.62 4.02
CA GLU A 102 -15.73 -14.80 2.64
C GLU A 102 -14.83 -15.80 1.92
N ILE A 103 -13.51 -15.68 2.06
CA ILE A 103 -12.55 -16.63 1.48
C ILE A 103 -12.81 -18.07 1.97
N GLU A 104 -13.11 -18.24 3.25
CA GLU A 104 -13.41 -19.58 3.80
C GLU A 104 -14.74 -20.14 3.29
N SER A 105 -15.74 -19.26 3.12
CA SER A 105 -17.05 -19.63 2.59
C SER A 105 -16.95 -20.02 1.11
N ASP A 106 -16.23 -19.25 0.32
CA ASP A 106 -16.04 -19.46 -1.12
C ASP A 106 -15.24 -20.73 -1.42
N LEU A 107 -14.13 -20.94 -0.70
CA LEU A 107 -13.26 -22.11 -0.92
C LEU A 107 -13.69 -23.37 -0.15
N GLY A 108 -14.70 -23.26 0.73
CA GLY A 108 -15.18 -24.37 1.56
C GLY A 108 -14.13 -24.93 2.53
N GLN A 109 -13.06 -24.18 2.83
CA GLN A 109 -11.95 -24.61 3.67
C GLN A 109 -11.53 -23.51 4.63
N LYS A 110 -11.03 -23.89 5.82
CA LYS A 110 -10.52 -22.92 6.79
C LYS A 110 -9.20 -22.32 6.32
N LEU A 111 -9.01 -21.03 6.56
CA LEU A 111 -7.75 -20.34 6.28
C LEU A 111 -6.66 -20.87 7.21
N ALA A 112 -5.56 -21.37 6.63
CA ALA A 112 -4.40 -21.82 7.38
C ALA A 112 -3.71 -20.68 8.15
N HIS A 113 -3.76 -19.46 7.61
CA HIS A 113 -3.11 -18.28 8.18
C HIS A 113 -4.02 -17.06 8.14
N ARG A 114 -4.32 -16.50 9.32
CA ARG A 114 -5.10 -15.27 9.51
C ARG A 114 -4.21 -14.14 10.04
N SER A 115 -3.10 -13.88 9.35
CA SER A 115 -2.25 -12.71 9.66
C SER A 115 -2.90 -11.43 9.11
N GLY A 116 -2.82 -10.35 9.89
CA GLY A 116 -3.23 -9.02 9.48
C GLY A 116 -2.30 -8.39 8.46
N ASP A 117 -1.03 -8.84 8.39
CA ASP A 117 -0.10 -8.39 7.37
C ASP A 117 -0.30 -9.22 6.10
N LEU A 118 -0.71 -8.54 5.03
CA LEU A 118 -1.01 -9.14 3.74
C LEU A 118 0.18 -9.12 2.78
N GLU A 119 1.40 -8.84 3.27
CA GLU A 119 2.64 -8.86 2.47
C GLU A 119 2.80 -10.15 1.65
N ARG A 120 2.34 -11.30 2.18
CA ARG A 120 2.38 -12.58 1.45
C ARG A 120 1.59 -12.57 0.15
N TRP A 121 0.47 -11.84 0.10
CA TRP A 121 -0.34 -11.70 -1.11
C TRP A 121 0.32 -10.72 -2.09
N ALA A 122 0.85 -9.61 -1.58
CA ALA A 122 1.57 -8.63 -2.39
C ALA A 122 2.76 -9.24 -3.14
N LYS A 123 3.54 -10.09 -2.45
CA LYS A 123 4.66 -10.82 -3.04
C LYS A 123 4.27 -11.86 -4.10
N GLN A 124 2.98 -12.19 -4.20
CA GLN A 124 2.42 -13.13 -5.18
C GLN A 124 1.67 -12.41 -6.31
N GLY A 125 1.83 -11.09 -6.47
CA GLY A 125 1.20 -10.36 -7.56
C GLY A 125 -0.15 -9.71 -7.23
N VAL A 126 -0.56 -9.70 -5.96
CA VAL A 126 -1.79 -9.00 -5.52
C VAL A 126 -1.45 -7.57 -5.12
N LEU A 127 -1.69 -6.60 -6.01
CA LEU A 127 -1.49 -5.18 -5.76
C LEU A 127 -2.59 -4.58 -4.88
#